data_AF-A0A4P0YAN3-F1
#
_entry.id   AF-A0A4P0YAN3-F1
#
_cell.length_a   1.000
_cell.length_b   1.000
_cell.length_c   1.000
_cell.angle_alpha   90.00
_cell.angle_beta   90.00
_cell.angle_gamma   90.00
#
_symmetry.space_group_name_H-M   'P 1'
#
loop_
_entity.id
_entity.type
_entity.pdbx_description
1 polymer ?
#
loop_
_entity_poly.entity_id
_entity_poly.type
_entity_poly.pdbx_seq_one_letter_code
_entity_poly.pdbx_strand_id
1 'polypeptide(L)'
;MQWGGEGRPESFSSFWDGFTGHDNTGTDNEPGNQLAGFDFKFKLEPTLGWPVSFYGQMVGEDESGYLPSANMFLGGVEGHHGWGKDAVNWYVEAHDTRTNMSRTNYSYTHHIYKDGYYQQGYPLGDAMGGDGQLIAGKVELITEDNQRWSTRLVYAKVNPENQSINKAFPMPIL
;
A
#
# COMPACT_ATOMS: atom_id res chain seq x y z
N MET A 1 7.01 -6.09 9.64
CA MET A 1 6.93 -7.38 10.36
C MET A 1 5.81 -7.34 11.40
N GLN A 2 4.85 -8.26 11.31
CA GLN A 2 3.87 -8.58 12.35
C GLN A 2 4.44 -9.71 13.19
N TRP A 3 4.56 -9.50 14.51
CA TRP A 3 5.35 -10.36 15.41
C TRP A 3 4.73 -10.41 16.81
N GLY A 4 4.90 -11.54 17.52
CA GLY A 4 4.42 -11.74 18.89
C GLY A 4 2.94 -12.14 18.98
N GLY A 5 2.35 -12.02 20.17
CA GLY A 5 0.96 -12.39 20.45
C GLY A 5 0.81 -13.65 21.32
N GLU A 6 -0.43 -13.91 21.77
CA GLU A 6 -0.72 -15.05 22.64
C GLU A 6 -0.29 -16.37 21.98
N GLY A 7 0.53 -17.16 22.69
CA GLY A 7 1.06 -18.42 22.20
C GLY A 7 2.21 -18.29 21.17
N ARG A 8 2.81 -17.12 21.03
CA ARG A 8 3.90 -16.85 20.07
C ARG A 8 5.22 -16.50 20.77
N PRO A 9 6.38 -16.72 20.12
CA PRO A 9 7.67 -16.27 20.66
C PRO A 9 7.75 -14.75 20.79
N GLU A 10 8.11 -14.26 21.98
CA GLU A 10 8.22 -12.82 22.30
C GLU A 10 9.62 -12.43 22.84
N SER A 11 10.65 -13.20 22.51
CA SER A 11 12.03 -12.93 22.92
C SER A 11 12.75 -11.98 21.96
N PHE A 12 13.79 -11.28 22.45
CA PHE A 12 14.65 -10.46 21.59
C PHE A 12 15.30 -11.30 20.46
N SER A 13 15.65 -12.56 20.73
CA SER A 13 16.19 -13.47 19.71
C SER A 13 15.17 -13.70 18.59
N SER A 14 13.94 -14.10 18.93
CA SER A 14 12.88 -14.32 17.94
C SER A 14 12.49 -13.05 17.18
N PHE A 15 12.62 -11.88 17.80
CA PHE A 15 12.44 -10.61 17.11
C PHE A 15 13.57 -10.36 16.10
N TRP A 16 14.82 -10.61 16.49
CA TRP A 16 15.98 -10.40 15.61
C TRP A 16 16.00 -11.37 14.42
N ASP A 17 15.64 -12.63 14.65
CA ASP A 17 15.54 -13.64 13.60
C ASP A 17 14.49 -13.24 12.55
N GLY A 18 13.31 -12.79 13.01
CA GLY A 18 12.27 -12.23 12.15
C GLY A 18 12.73 -10.94 11.46
N PHE A 19 13.35 -10.00 12.16
CA PHE A 19 13.77 -8.73 11.56
C PHE A 19 14.84 -8.89 10.46
N THR A 20 15.66 -9.93 10.53
CA THR A 20 16.77 -10.15 9.60
C THR A 20 16.45 -11.10 8.44
N GLY A 21 15.18 -11.51 8.27
CA GLY A 21 14.75 -12.33 7.13
C GLY A 21 15.08 -13.83 7.26
N HIS A 22 15.38 -14.32 8.46
CA HIS A 22 15.60 -15.75 8.71
C HIS A 22 14.29 -16.51 8.97
N ASP A 23 13.17 -16.02 8.43
CA ASP A 23 11.83 -16.35 8.86
C ASP A 23 10.95 -17.07 7.83
N ASN A 24 11.39 -17.23 6.57
CA ASN A 24 10.70 -18.04 5.56
C ASN A 24 11.06 -19.53 5.65
N THR A 25 10.75 -20.18 6.79
CA THR A 25 11.06 -21.60 7.01
C THR A 25 9.98 -22.56 6.47
N GLY A 26 8.79 -22.05 6.13
CA GLY A 26 7.62 -22.84 5.72
C GLY A 26 7.04 -23.71 6.84
N THR A 27 7.23 -23.31 8.11
CA THR A 27 6.79 -24.07 9.30
C THR A 27 5.85 -23.26 10.19
N ASP A 28 5.12 -23.91 11.10
CA ASP A 28 4.24 -23.21 12.06
C ASP A 28 5.00 -22.25 13.03
N ASN A 29 6.34 -22.27 13.02
CA ASN A 29 7.24 -21.51 13.89
C ASN A 29 7.92 -20.32 13.20
N GLU A 30 7.46 -19.87 12.03
CA GLU A 30 7.97 -18.63 11.42
C GLU A 30 7.79 -17.45 12.40
N PRO A 31 8.82 -16.67 12.73
CA PRO A 31 8.74 -15.67 13.78
C PRO A 31 7.78 -14.52 13.47
N GLY A 32 7.51 -14.20 12.20
CA GLY A 32 6.62 -13.09 11.84
C GLY A 32 6.04 -13.16 10.42
N ASN A 33 5.17 -12.20 10.11
CA ASN A 33 4.72 -11.91 8.75
C ASN A 33 5.43 -10.64 8.27
N GLN A 34 6.17 -10.71 7.17
CA GLN A 34 6.94 -9.58 6.66
C GLN A 34 6.25 -8.89 5.49
N LEU A 35 6.44 -7.58 5.41
CA LEU A 35 6.18 -6.81 4.21
C LEU A 35 7.41 -5.92 4.02
N ALA A 36 7.97 -5.92 2.82
CA ALA A 36 9.17 -5.17 2.48
C ALA A 36 9.04 -4.59 1.06
N GLY A 37 9.66 -3.43 0.82
CA GLY A 37 9.50 -2.77 -0.46
C GLY A 37 10.44 -1.60 -0.67
N PHE A 38 10.30 -0.99 -1.84
CA PHE A 38 11.02 0.21 -2.23
C PHE A 38 10.04 1.22 -2.82
N ASP A 39 10.33 2.49 -2.62
CA ASP A 39 9.63 3.60 -3.26
C ASP A 39 10.61 4.60 -3.86
N PHE A 40 10.13 5.37 -4.83
CA PHE A 40 10.90 6.45 -5.43
C PHE A 40 9.98 7.60 -5.84
N LYS A 41 10.58 8.79 -5.94
CA LYS A 41 9.95 9.97 -6.54
C LYS A 41 10.99 10.74 -7.35
N PHE A 42 10.69 10.99 -8.61
CA PHE A 42 11.56 11.71 -9.53
C PHE A 42 10.96 13.06 -9.88
N LYS A 43 11.71 14.14 -9.64
CA LYS A 43 11.29 15.52 -9.88
C LYS A 43 11.79 15.99 -11.24
N LEU A 44 10.90 16.51 -12.08
CA LEU A 44 11.27 17.05 -13.40
C LEU A 44 11.77 18.50 -13.34
N GLU A 45 11.49 19.22 -12.26
CA GLU A 45 11.80 20.65 -12.13
C GLU A 45 13.30 20.96 -12.29
N PRO A 46 14.24 20.23 -11.66
CA PRO A 46 15.66 20.57 -11.76
C PRO A 46 16.27 20.39 -13.15
N THR A 47 15.62 19.62 -14.02
CA THR A 47 16.15 19.26 -15.36
C THR A 47 15.36 19.91 -16.49
N LEU A 48 14.03 19.96 -16.36
CA LEU A 48 13.11 20.42 -17.41
C LEU A 48 12.38 21.72 -17.03
N GLY A 49 12.53 22.20 -15.78
CA GLY A 49 11.78 23.34 -15.26
C GLY A 49 10.28 23.05 -15.05
N TRP A 50 9.85 21.80 -15.20
CA TRP A 50 8.45 21.41 -15.03
C TRP A 50 8.18 21.09 -13.56
N PRO A 51 7.22 21.75 -12.90
CA PRO A 51 6.90 21.45 -11.50
C PRO A 51 5.99 20.20 -11.42
N VAL A 52 6.49 19.11 -11.99
CA VAL A 52 5.85 17.81 -12.15
C VAL A 52 6.80 16.75 -11.58
N SER A 53 6.24 15.73 -10.92
CA SER A 53 6.97 14.56 -10.45
C SER A 53 6.24 13.29 -10.84
N PHE A 54 6.96 12.20 -11.04
CA PHE A 54 6.38 10.86 -11.06
C PHE A 54 6.99 10.05 -9.92
N TYR A 55 6.21 9.13 -9.39
CA TYR A 55 6.58 8.34 -8.22
C TYR A 55 6.01 6.93 -8.34
N GLY A 56 6.58 6.01 -7.59
CA GLY A 56 6.12 4.65 -7.53
C GLY A 56 6.60 3.95 -6.28
N GLN A 57 5.88 2.89 -5.94
CA GLN A 57 6.16 2.02 -4.80
C GLN A 57 5.88 0.57 -5.20
N MET A 58 6.75 -0.32 -4.75
CA MET A 58 6.60 -1.77 -4.89
C MET A 58 6.84 -2.40 -3.53
N VAL A 59 5.85 -3.13 -3.02
CA VAL A 59 5.91 -3.82 -1.73
C VAL A 59 5.56 -5.28 -1.93
N GLY A 60 6.41 -6.19 -1.47
CA GLY A 60 6.20 -7.64 -1.49
C GLY A 60 5.75 -8.17 -0.14
N GLU A 61 4.93 -9.23 -0.18
CA GLU A 61 4.58 -10.06 0.98
C GLU A 61 5.71 -11.06 1.34
N ASP A 62 6.54 -11.42 0.37
CA ASP A 62 7.61 -12.40 0.54
C ASP A 62 8.97 -11.79 0.19
N GLU A 63 10.07 -12.39 0.66
CA GLU A 63 11.42 -12.04 0.25
C GLU A 63 12.06 -13.16 -0.61
N SER A 64 12.62 -12.78 -1.76
CA SER A 64 13.39 -13.67 -2.62
C SER A 64 14.75 -13.06 -2.94
N GLY A 65 15.79 -13.51 -2.24
CA GLY A 65 17.17 -13.11 -2.52
C GLY A 65 17.41 -11.61 -2.34
N TYR A 66 16.97 -11.04 -1.21
CA TYR A 66 17.05 -9.61 -0.87
C TYR A 66 16.14 -8.67 -1.68
N LEU A 67 15.33 -9.21 -2.59
CA LEU A 67 14.32 -8.46 -3.31
C LEU A 67 12.91 -8.90 -2.88
N PRO A 68 11.96 -7.96 -2.80
CA PRO A 68 10.58 -8.29 -2.52
C PRO A 68 9.97 -9.12 -3.66
N SER A 69 9.18 -10.11 -3.28
CA SER A 69 8.40 -10.98 -4.13
C SER A 69 6.94 -11.00 -3.69
N ALA A 70 6.07 -11.56 -4.53
CA ALA A 70 4.62 -11.43 -4.35
C ALA A 70 4.19 -9.95 -4.24
N ASN A 71 4.51 -9.19 -5.27
CA ASN A 71 4.52 -7.72 -5.20
C ASN A 71 3.15 -7.10 -5.44
N MET A 72 2.87 -6.06 -4.67
CA MET A 72 1.85 -5.03 -4.88
C MET A 72 2.51 -3.77 -5.43
N PHE A 73 1.77 -3.02 -6.23
CA PHE A 73 2.32 -1.89 -7.00
C PHE A 73 1.48 -0.62 -6.83
N LEU A 74 2.17 0.51 -6.75
CA LEU A 74 1.59 1.85 -6.80
C LEU A 74 2.43 2.71 -7.74
N GLY A 75 1.78 3.52 -8.57
CA GLY A 75 2.45 4.49 -9.42
C GLY A 75 1.60 5.73 -9.64
N GLY A 76 2.23 6.89 -9.71
CA GLY A 76 1.52 8.13 -9.93
C GLY A 76 2.37 9.24 -10.54
N VAL A 77 1.67 10.27 -10.99
CA VAL A 77 2.23 11.53 -11.49
C VAL A 77 1.48 12.66 -10.81
N GLU A 78 2.21 13.67 -10.35
CA GLU A 78 1.67 14.86 -9.70
C GLU A 78 2.29 16.12 -10.26
N GLY A 79 1.58 17.24 -10.12
CA GLY A 79 2.07 18.56 -10.46
C GLY A 79 1.59 19.64 -9.51
N HIS A 80 2.42 20.66 -9.35
CA HIS A 80 2.21 21.77 -8.41
C HIS A 80 2.49 23.09 -9.14
N HIS A 81 1.45 23.86 -9.46
CA HIS A 81 1.58 25.06 -10.29
C HIS A 81 1.14 26.30 -9.53
N GLY A 82 1.83 27.43 -9.74
CA GLY A 82 1.32 28.74 -9.37
C GLY A 82 0.36 29.26 -10.45
N TRP A 83 -0.76 29.85 -10.03
CA TRP A 83 -1.68 30.59 -10.89
C TRP A 83 -1.89 31.98 -10.29
N GLY A 84 -1.07 32.95 -10.72
CA GLY A 84 -1.05 34.27 -10.10
C GLY A 84 -0.56 34.15 -8.66
N LYS A 85 -1.43 34.45 -7.69
CA LYS A 85 -1.17 34.26 -6.26
C LYS A 85 -1.76 32.97 -5.69
N ASP A 86 -2.52 32.25 -6.51
CA ASP A 86 -3.14 30.98 -6.15
C ASP A 86 -2.19 29.81 -6.50
N ALA A 87 -2.50 28.62 -5.99
CA ALA A 87 -1.79 27.39 -6.30
C ALA A 87 -2.75 26.30 -6.79
N VAL A 88 -2.33 25.52 -7.78
CA VAL A 88 -3.04 24.36 -8.29
C VAL A 88 -2.20 23.11 -8.07
N ASN A 89 -2.75 22.15 -7.35
CA ASN A 89 -2.15 20.84 -7.12
C ASN A 89 -2.99 19.77 -7.81
N TRP A 90 -2.33 18.80 -8.43
CA TRP A 90 -3.02 17.66 -9.02
C TRP A 90 -2.20 16.39 -8.93
N TYR A 91 -2.88 15.25 -8.93
CA TYR A 91 -2.26 13.94 -9.12
C TYR A 91 -3.16 13.01 -9.93
N VAL A 92 -2.53 12.03 -10.59
CA VAL A 92 -3.17 10.82 -11.11
C VAL A 92 -2.36 9.64 -10.59
N GLU A 93 -3.04 8.68 -9.97
CA GLU A 93 -2.42 7.59 -9.23
C GLU A 93 -3.15 6.28 -9.49
N ALA A 94 -2.40 5.19 -9.64
CA ALA A 94 -2.90 3.84 -9.91
C ALA A 94 -2.27 2.83 -8.96
N HIS A 95 -3.11 1.98 -8.38
CA HIS A 95 -2.73 0.98 -7.38
C HIS A 95 -3.19 -0.41 -7.85
N ASP A 96 -2.37 -1.43 -7.62
CA ASP A 96 -2.73 -2.84 -7.75
C ASP A 96 -2.21 -3.60 -6.53
N THR A 97 -3.13 -3.91 -5.61
CA THR A 97 -2.84 -4.66 -4.38
C THR A 97 -3.12 -6.15 -4.53
N ARG A 98 -3.23 -6.66 -5.77
CA ARG A 98 -3.15 -8.09 -6.06
C ARG A 98 -1.70 -8.50 -6.15
N THR A 99 -1.41 -9.72 -5.73
CA THR A 99 -0.07 -10.29 -5.84
C THR A 99 0.34 -10.42 -7.31
N ASN A 100 1.43 -9.75 -7.68
CA ASN A 100 1.94 -9.70 -9.06
C ASN A 100 0.84 -9.30 -10.07
N MET A 101 -0.03 -8.35 -9.71
CA MET A 101 -1.13 -7.84 -10.52
C MET A 101 -2.12 -8.91 -11.03
N SER A 102 -2.18 -10.08 -10.39
CA SER A 102 -2.97 -11.21 -10.90
C SER A 102 -3.50 -12.14 -9.82
N ARG A 103 -2.64 -12.66 -8.96
CA ARG A 103 -3.02 -13.59 -7.89
C ARG A 103 -3.80 -12.86 -6.80
N THR A 104 -4.96 -13.40 -6.46
CA THR A 104 -5.80 -12.95 -5.35
C THR A 104 -5.63 -13.88 -4.13
N ASN A 105 -6.22 -13.49 -3.02
CA ASN A 105 -6.24 -14.22 -1.75
C ASN A 105 -4.86 -14.50 -1.17
N TYR A 106 -3.95 -13.53 -1.34
CA TYR A 106 -2.58 -13.61 -0.81
C TYR A 106 -2.13 -12.29 -0.18
N SER A 107 -2.30 -11.18 -0.91
CA SER A 107 -1.94 -9.86 -0.41
C SER A 107 -2.71 -9.51 0.86
N TYR A 108 -1.98 -9.04 1.88
CA TYR A 108 -2.42 -8.76 3.24
C TYR A 108 -3.05 -9.94 4.00
N THR A 109 -2.84 -11.18 3.52
CA THR A 109 -3.26 -12.40 4.22
C THR A 109 -2.07 -13.07 4.87
N HIS A 110 -2.31 -13.86 5.92
CA HIS A 110 -1.26 -14.66 6.52
C HIS A 110 -1.84 -15.91 7.19
N HIS A 111 -1.10 -17.01 7.19
CA HIS A 111 -1.57 -18.29 7.72
C HIS A 111 -1.49 -18.36 9.26
N ILE A 112 -0.51 -17.66 9.87
CA ILE A 112 -0.38 -17.50 11.33
C ILE A 112 -1.29 -16.37 11.85
N TYR A 113 -1.07 -15.13 11.41
CA TYR A 113 -1.91 -13.98 11.74
C TYR A 113 -3.15 -13.94 10.85
N LYS A 114 -4.15 -14.76 11.21
CA LYS A 114 -5.34 -15.03 10.37
C LYS A 114 -6.26 -13.84 10.14
N ASP A 115 -6.15 -12.79 10.95
CA ASP A 115 -6.84 -11.52 10.72
C ASP A 115 -6.17 -10.69 9.60
N GLY A 116 -5.03 -11.16 9.08
CA GLY A 116 -4.26 -10.51 8.03
C GLY A 116 -3.54 -9.25 8.50
N TYR A 117 -3.05 -8.46 7.54
CA TYR A 117 -2.43 -7.16 7.78
C TYR A 117 -3.49 -6.06 8.00
N TYR A 118 -4.39 -6.32 8.95
CA TYR A 118 -5.54 -5.49 9.30
C TYR A 118 -5.61 -5.30 10.81
N GLN A 119 -6.07 -4.13 11.24
CA GLN A 119 -6.42 -3.87 12.63
C GLN A 119 -7.92 -3.58 12.71
N GLN A 120 -8.64 -4.36 13.51
CA GLN A 120 -10.11 -4.25 13.64
C GLN A 120 -10.86 -4.40 12.29
N GLY A 121 -10.23 -5.02 11.30
CA GLY A 121 -10.74 -5.20 9.94
C GLY A 121 -10.48 -4.03 8.99
N TYR A 122 -9.75 -3.01 9.40
CA TYR A 122 -9.26 -1.94 8.52
C TYR A 122 -7.80 -2.19 8.15
N PRO A 123 -7.43 -2.03 6.86
CA PRO A 123 -6.08 -2.37 6.40
C PRO A 123 -5.03 -1.44 7.03
N LEU A 124 -3.88 -2.01 7.36
CA LEU A 124 -2.70 -1.25 7.82
C LEU A 124 -1.86 -0.73 6.64
N GLY A 125 -2.06 -1.27 5.43
CA GLY A 125 -1.44 -0.83 4.17
C GLY A 125 -2.34 0.11 3.37
N ASP A 126 -2.57 -0.22 2.09
CA ASP A 126 -3.48 0.54 1.23
C ASP A 126 -4.92 0.52 1.78
N ALA A 127 -5.61 1.66 1.67
CA ALA A 127 -7.00 1.84 2.09
C ALA A 127 -7.97 0.82 1.44
N MET A 128 -7.66 0.30 0.25
CA MET A 128 -8.45 -0.76 -0.39
C MET A 128 -8.40 -2.11 0.34
N GLY A 129 -7.32 -2.36 1.07
CA GLY A 129 -6.93 -3.72 1.46
C GLY A 129 -6.31 -4.51 0.30
N GLY A 130 -6.21 -5.82 0.48
CA GLY A 130 -5.66 -6.74 -0.52
C GLY A 130 -6.59 -6.90 -1.72
N ASP A 131 -5.98 -7.35 -2.81
CA ASP A 131 -6.65 -7.75 -4.06
C ASP A 131 -7.40 -6.64 -4.81
N GLY A 132 -7.12 -5.38 -4.48
CA GLY A 132 -7.73 -4.21 -5.07
C GLY A 132 -7.04 -3.71 -6.33
N GLN A 133 -7.80 -3.00 -7.16
CA GLN A 133 -7.28 -2.21 -8.28
C GLN A 133 -7.92 -0.84 -8.22
N LEU A 134 -7.12 0.23 -8.25
CA LEU A 134 -7.63 1.59 -8.21
C LEU A 134 -6.93 2.49 -9.20
N ILE A 135 -7.70 3.42 -9.76
CA ILE A 135 -7.17 4.61 -10.41
C ILE A 135 -7.91 5.81 -9.83
N ALA A 136 -7.17 6.84 -9.42
CA ALA A 136 -7.71 8.06 -8.88
C ALA A 136 -7.01 9.28 -9.48
N GLY A 137 -7.76 10.36 -9.62
CA GLY A 137 -7.23 11.67 -9.94
C GLY A 137 -7.84 12.72 -9.04
N LYS A 138 -7.02 13.65 -8.54
CA LYS A 138 -7.47 14.80 -7.77
C LYS A 138 -6.89 16.08 -8.37
N VAL A 139 -7.69 17.14 -8.37
CA VAL A 139 -7.22 18.51 -8.59
C VAL A 139 -7.69 19.36 -7.41
N GLU A 140 -6.84 20.29 -6.96
CA GLU A 140 -7.12 21.24 -5.88
C GLU A 140 -6.61 22.63 -6.25
N LEU A 141 -7.48 23.64 -6.18
CA LEU A 141 -7.14 25.05 -6.23
C LEU A 141 -7.08 25.61 -4.82
N ILE A 142 -6.00 26.31 -4.50
CA ILE A 142 -5.77 27.00 -3.23
C ILE A 142 -5.63 28.49 -3.53
N THR A 143 -6.53 29.31 -2.98
CA THR A 143 -6.50 30.76 -3.22
C THR A 143 -5.49 31.48 -2.32
N GLU A 144 -5.16 32.75 -2.62
CA GLU A 144 -4.38 33.63 -1.73
C GLU A 144 -4.95 33.66 -0.30
N ASP A 145 -6.29 33.66 -0.17
CA ASP A 145 -7.01 33.63 1.11
C ASP A 145 -7.09 32.23 1.76
N ASN A 146 -6.36 31.25 1.21
CA ASN A 146 -6.28 29.85 1.66
C ASN A 146 -7.65 29.10 1.62
N GLN A 147 -8.57 29.52 0.75
CA GLN A 147 -9.74 28.69 0.42
C GLN A 147 -9.30 27.54 -0.50
N ARG A 148 -9.83 26.34 -0.28
CA ARG A 148 -9.44 25.14 -1.02
C ARG A 148 -10.62 24.50 -1.70
N TRP A 149 -10.56 24.45 -3.02
CA TRP A 149 -11.58 23.83 -3.87
C TRP A 149 -10.98 22.59 -4.49
N SER A 150 -11.56 21.42 -4.25
CA SER A 150 -11.03 20.17 -4.79
C SER A 150 -12.09 19.33 -5.47
N THR A 151 -11.65 18.57 -6.47
CA THR A 151 -12.46 17.55 -7.14
C THR A 151 -11.62 16.29 -7.23
N ARG A 152 -12.23 15.14 -6.93
CA ARG A 152 -11.58 13.84 -6.99
C ARG A 152 -12.47 12.85 -7.75
N LEU A 153 -11.89 12.15 -8.70
CA LEU A 153 -12.49 11.02 -9.38
C LEU A 153 -11.74 9.75 -9.00
N VAL A 154 -12.46 8.67 -8.79
CA VAL A 154 -11.89 7.37 -8.44
C VAL A 154 -12.70 6.26 -9.09
N TYR A 155 -11.98 5.28 -9.63
CA TYR A 155 -12.53 3.99 -10.00
C TYR A 155 -11.75 2.93 -9.23
N ALA A 156 -12.46 2.03 -8.56
CA ALA A 156 -11.84 0.98 -7.76
C ALA A 156 -12.62 -0.33 -7.89
N LYS A 157 -11.88 -1.43 -8.03
CA LYS A 157 -12.34 -2.80 -7.78
C LYS A 157 -11.74 -3.23 -6.46
N VAL A 158 -12.57 -3.65 -5.52
CA VAL A 158 -12.15 -3.92 -4.14
C VAL A 158 -12.69 -5.27 -3.69
N ASN A 159 -11.89 -5.98 -2.90
CA ASN A 159 -12.25 -7.24 -2.25
C ASN A 159 -12.98 -8.26 -3.17
N PRO A 160 -12.40 -8.63 -4.34
CA PRO A 160 -13.05 -9.51 -5.30
C PRO A 160 -13.37 -10.91 -4.73
N GLU A 161 -12.58 -11.38 -3.76
CA GLU A 161 -12.75 -12.68 -3.09
C GLU A 161 -13.69 -12.63 -1.88
N ASN A 162 -14.25 -11.47 -1.55
CA ASN A 162 -15.14 -11.27 -0.40
C ASN A 162 -14.53 -11.73 0.93
N GLN A 163 -13.24 -11.41 1.13
CA GLN A 163 -12.50 -11.77 2.32
C GLN A 163 -13.11 -11.10 3.55
N SER A 164 -13.42 -11.89 4.59
CA SER A 164 -14.01 -11.39 5.83
C SER A 164 -13.08 -10.51 6.67
N ILE A 165 -11.76 -10.58 6.40
CA ILE A 165 -10.75 -9.75 7.07
C ILE A 165 -10.84 -8.28 6.65
N ASN A 166 -11.36 -7.99 5.45
CA ASN A 166 -11.50 -6.63 4.93
C ASN A 166 -12.89 -6.06 5.25
N LYS A 167 -13.00 -5.32 6.35
CA LYS A 167 -14.24 -4.64 6.78
C LYS A 167 -14.38 -3.24 6.20
N ALA A 168 -13.36 -2.69 5.54
CA ALA A 168 -13.49 -1.42 4.82
C ALA A 168 -14.41 -1.58 3.58
N PHE A 169 -14.37 -2.76 2.95
CA PHE A 169 -15.21 -3.12 1.81
C PHE A 169 -15.88 -4.49 2.03
N PRO A 170 -16.89 -4.55 2.92
CA PRO A 170 -17.62 -5.77 3.21
C PRO A 170 -18.61 -6.09 2.08
N MET A 171 -19.00 -7.36 1.98
CA MET A 171 -20.15 -7.76 1.16
C MET A 171 -21.43 -7.04 1.61
N PRO A 172 -22.30 -6.61 0.68
CA PRO A 172 -23.69 -6.32 1.00
C PRO A 172 -24.35 -7.59 1.55
N ILE A 173 -24.99 -7.50 2.72
CA ILE A 173 -25.87 -8.56 3.22
C ILE A 173 -27.09 -8.56 2.28
N LEU A 174 -27.22 -9.59 1.44
CA LEU A 174 -28.43 -9.88 0.66
C LEU A 174 -29.46 -10.61 1.51
#